data_AF-A0A950QSM9-F1
#
_entry.id   AF-A0A950QSM9-F1
#
_cell.length_a   1.000
_cell.length_b   1.000
_cell.length_c   1.000
_cell.angle_alpha   90.00
_cell.angle_beta   90.00
_cell.angle_gamma   90.00
#
_symmetry.space_group_name_H-M   'P 1'
#
loop_
_entity.id
_entity.type
_entity.pdbx_description
1 polymer ?
#
loop_
_entity_poly.entity_id
_entity_poly.type
_entity_poly.pdbx_seq_one_letter_code
_entity_poly.pdbx_strand_id
1 'polypeptide(L)' 'MSEEHQGNGKESLYCPQCAEEVTDPLTCGDCSAVICRRCGMPLESADELGIG' A
#
# COMPACT_ATOMS: atom_id res chain seq x y z
N MET A 1 -23.38 12.05 15.39
CA MET A 1 -22.01 11.65 15.76
C MET A 1 -21.90 10.17 15.48
N SER A 2 -20.72 9.77 14.98
CA SER A 2 -20.33 8.43 14.50
C SER A 2 -20.51 8.18 13.00
N GLU A 3 -19.46 7.97 12.20
CA GLU A 3 -18.01 8.24 12.25
C GLU A 3 -17.54 7.77 10.86
N GLU A 4 -16.79 8.63 10.16
CA GLU A 4 -15.86 8.31 9.08
C GLU A 4 -16.39 7.56 7.84
N HIS A 5 -16.44 8.29 6.73
CA HIS A 5 -16.19 7.71 5.41
C HIS A 5 -14.85 6.94 5.44
N GLN A 6 -14.87 5.66 5.77
CA GLN A 6 -13.77 4.78 5.37
C GLN A 6 -14.04 4.43 3.91
N GLY A 7 -13.72 5.40 3.05
CA GLY A 7 -13.54 5.17 1.64
C GLY A 7 -12.76 3.88 1.49
N ASN A 8 -13.15 3.06 0.52
CA ASN A 8 -12.38 1.91 0.07
C ASN A 8 -10.93 2.38 -0.12
N GLY A 9 -10.12 2.16 0.91
CA GLY A 9 -8.79 2.71 1.11
C GLY A 9 -7.85 2.08 0.13
N LYS A 10 -8.00 2.45 -1.15
CA LYS A 10 -6.90 2.40 -2.10
C LYS A 10 -5.97 3.55 -1.71
N GLU A 11 -5.41 3.48 -0.51
CA GLU A 11 -4.20 4.20 -0.18
C GLU A 11 -3.25 3.85 -1.33
N SER A 12 -2.87 4.83 -2.14
CA SER A 12 -1.94 4.61 -3.24
C SER A 12 -0.67 4.01 -2.62
N LEU A 13 -0.46 2.72 -2.83
CA LEU A 13 0.72 2.04 -2.31
C LEU A 13 1.85 2.26 -3.30
N TYR A 14 3.01 2.61 -2.78
CA TYR A 14 4.18 2.83 -3.61
C TYR A 14 5.17 1.69 -3.46
N CYS A 15 5.72 1.23 -4.57
CA CYS A 15 6.78 0.23 -4.55
C CYS A 15 8.15 0.93 -4.69
N PRO A 16 8.98 0.99 -3.64
CA PRO A 16 10.30 1.61 -3.73
C PRO A 16 11.26 0.85 -4.65
N GLN A 17 11.06 -0.46 -4.87
CA GLN A 17 11.87 -1.23 -5.81
C GLN A 17 11.58 -0.91 -7.27
N CYS A 18 10.29 -0.76 -7.60
CA CYS A 18 9.86 -0.44 -8.96
C CYS A 18 9.83 1.08 -9.20
N ALA A 19 9.92 1.85 -8.12
CA ALA A 19 9.74 3.29 -8.11
C ALA A 19 8.42 3.73 -8.79
N GLU A 20 7.34 2.99 -8.56
CA GLU A 20 6.02 3.21 -9.18
C GLU A 20 4.87 3.03 -8.16
N GLU A 21 3.76 3.72 -8.41
CA GLU A 21 2.50 3.47 -7.71
C GLU A 21 1.90 2.13 -8.16
N VAL A 22 1.50 1.32 -7.17
CA VAL A 22 0.93 0.00 -7.36
C VAL A 22 -0.56 0.05 -7.05
N THR A 23 -1.36 -0.08 -8.10
CA THR A 23 -2.84 -0.08 -8.00
C THR A 23 -3.45 -1.46 -7.74
N ASP A 24 -2.66 -2.52 -7.94
CA ASP A 24 -3.06 -3.92 -7.74
C ASP A 24 -2.03 -4.64 -6.85
N PRO A 25 -2.01 -4.30 -5.55
CA PRO A 25 -1.11 -4.94 -4.60
C PRO A 25 -1.58 -6.36 -4.27
N LEU A 26 -0.65 -7.25 -3.95
CA LEU A 26 -0.97 -8.58 -3.45
C LEU A 26 -0.84 -8.62 -1.93
N THR A 27 -1.76 -9.27 -1.25
CA THR A 27 -1.59 -9.60 0.16
C THR A 27 -0.95 -10.98 0.27
N CYS A 28 0.20 -11.05 0.93
CA CYS A 28 0.84 -12.31 1.27
C CYS A 28 -0.07 -13.10 2.23
N GLY A 29 -0.48 -14.31 1.86
CA GLY A 29 -1.46 -15.10 2.63
C GLY A 29 -0.92 -15.62 3.97
N ASP A 30 0.39 -15.78 4.11
CA ASP A 30 1.03 -16.31 5.31
C ASP A 30 1.32 -15.20 6.35
N CYS A 31 1.78 -14.05 5.86
CA CYS A 31 2.24 -12.94 6.71
C CYS A 31 1.25 -11.78 6.78
N SER A 32 0.17 -11.82 5.99
CA SER A 32 -0.80 -10.72 5.80
C SER A 32 -0.18 -9.39 5.34
N ALA A 33 1.08 -9.39 4.88
CA ALA A 33 1.78 -8.21 4.40
C ALA A 33 1.34 -7.84 2.98
N VAL A 34 1.23 -6.54 2.69
CA VAL A 34 0.90 -6.06 1.34
C VAL A 34 2.18 -5.87 0.53
N ILE A 35 2.26 -6.51 -0.63
CA ILE A 35 3.46 -6.63 -1.47
C ILE A 35 3.18 -6.28 -2.93
N CYS A 36 4.23 -5.88 -3.64
CA CYS A 36 4.18 -5.60 -5.06
C CYS A 36 3.98 -6.88 -5.87
N ARG A 37 2.95 -6.91 -6.73
CA ARG A 37 2.71 -8.05 -7.64
C ARG A 37 3.82 -8.33 -8.66
N ARG A 38 4.68 -7.33 -8.93
CA ARG A 38 5.76 -7.45 -9.92
C ARG A 38 7.04 -8.01 -9.32
N CYS A 39 7.50 -7.42 -8.22
CA CYS A 39 8.80 -7.73 -7.63
C CYS A 39 8.71 -8.51 -6.31
N GLY A 40 7.53 -8.57 -5.67
CA GLY A 40 7.33 -9.26 -4.39
C GLY A 40 7.82 -8.50 -3.16
N MET A 41 8.30 -7.26 -3.31
CA MET A 41 8.73 -6.43 -2.17
C MET A 41 7.51 -5.87 -1.41
N PRO A 42 7.56 -5.73 -0.07
CA PRO A 42 6.55 -4.97 0.68
C PRO A 42 6.38 -3.56 0.13
N LEU A 43 5.12 -3.13 0.04
CA LEU A 43 4.77 -1.78 -0.38
C LEU A 43 4.70 -0.84 0.81
N GLU A 44 4.99 0.43 0.57
CA GLU A 44 4.86 1.48 1.57
C GLU A 44 3.63 2.34 1.28
N SER A 45 3.01 2.84 2.35
CA SER A 45 1.91 3.79 2.28
C SER A 45 2.45 5.11 1.71
N ALA A 46 1.91 5.62 0.59
CA ALA A 46 2.37 6.90 0.07
C ALA A 46 2.10 8.08 1.02
N ASP A 47 1.21 7.90 2.01
CA ASP A 47 0.88 8.88 3.05
C ASP A 47 1.99 9.05 4.10
N GLU A 48 2.87 8.05 4.28
CA GLU A 48 3.96 8.09 5.28
C GLU A 48 5.26 8.71 4.75
N LEU A 49 5.29 9.14 3.48
CA LEU A 49 6.51 9.59 2.79
C LEU A 49 6.86 11.08 2.97
N GLY A 50 6.25 11.81 3.90
CA GLY A 50 6.67 13.21 4.11
C GLY A 50 6.01 14.03 5.20
N ILE A 51 6.33 13.75 6.48
CA ILE A 51 6.56 14.81 7.49
C ILE A 51 7.69 14.37 8.42
N GLY A 52 8.87 14.98 8.28
CA GLY A 52 10.03 14.79 9.17
C GLY A 52 11.15 15.77 8.84
#